data_AF-A0A060CIA0-F1
#
_entry.id   AF-A0A060CIA0-F1
#
_cell.length_a   1.000
_cell.length_b   1.000
_cell.length_c   1.000
_cell.angle_alpha   90.00
_cell.angle_beta   90.00
_cell.angle_gamma   90.00
#
_symmetry.space_group_name_H-M   'P 1'
#
loop_
_entity.id
_entity.type
_entity.pdbx_description
1 polymer ?
#
loop_
_entity_poly.entity_id
_entity_poly.type
_entity_poly.pdbx_seq_one_letter_code
_entity_poly.pdbx_strand_id
1 'polypeptide(L)' 'NDPMCRKPFPWDKAQQDLELLSLYQRIAVIRRKSKALRHGGCQVVFAAGDVLVFARVWQRNACWWP' A
#
# COMPACT_ATOMS: atom_id res chain seq x y z
N ASN A 1 -14.66 9.13 -13.58
CA ASN A 1 -16.08 9.37 -13.90
C ASN A 1 -16.75 8.08 -14.33
N ASP A 2 -17.92 7.80 -13.76
CA ASP A 2 -18.88 6.77 -14.25
C ASP A 2 -19.35 7.21 -15.66
N PRO A 3 -19.45 6.32 -16.67
CA PRO A 3 -19.37 4.85 -16.63
C PRO A 3 -17.98 4.26 -16.86
N MET A 4 -16.98 5.10 -17.12
CA MET A 4 -15.65 4.65 -17.50
C MET A 4 -14.87 3.94 -16.39
N CYS A 5 -15.36 3.98 -15.13
CA CYS A 5 -14.80 3.21 -14.01
C CYS A 5 -15.14 1.71 -14.03
N ARG A 6 -16.05 1.25 -14.91
CA ARG A 6 -16.50 -0.16 -15.01
C ARG A 6 -16.14 -0.82 -16.33
N LYS A 7 -15.11 -0.31 -17.01
CA LYS A 7 -14.64 -0.88 -18.29
C LYS A 7 -14.24 -2.35 -18.10
N PRO A 8 -14.47 -3.21 -19.10
CA PRO A 8 -13.91 -4.56 -19.11
C PRO A 8 -12.39 -4.53 -18.95
N PHE A 9 -11.85 -5.60 -18.37
CA PHE A 9 -10.41 -5.73 -18.20
C PHE A 9 -9.71 -5.84 -19.58
N PRO A 10 -8.62 -5.08 -19.83
CA PRO A 10 -7.90 -5.14 -21.09
C PRO A 10 -7.01 -6.39 -21.13
N TRP A 11 -7.54 -7.50 -21.67
CA TRP A 11 -6.80 -8.77 -21.77
C TRP A 11 -5.61 -8.71 -22.74
N ASP A 12 -5.64 -7.81 -23.71
CA ASP A 12 -4.48 -7.52 -24.55
C ASP A 12 -3.39 -6.83 -23.73
N LYS A 13 -2.24 -7.49 -23.60
CA LYS A 13 -1.12 -7.00 -22.80
C LYS A 13 -0.54 -5.70 -23.34
N ALA A 14 -0.65 -5.42 -24.64
CA ALA A 14 -0.19 -4.15 -25.20
C ALA A 14 -0.99 -2.94 -24.67
N GLN A 15 -2.17 -3.18 -24.09
CA GLN A 15 -3.03 -2.15 -23.48
C GLN A 15 -2.82 -2.01 -21.97
N GLN A 16 -1.89 -2.77 -21.38
CA GLN A 16 -1.62 -2.76 -19.95
C GLN A 16 -0.36 -1.94 -19.62
N ASP A 17 -0.43 -1.15 -18.55
CA ASP A 17 0.76 -0.50 -17.99
C ASP A 17 1.58 -1.52 -17.17
N LEU A 18 2.64 -2.03 -17.79
CA LEU A 18 3.51 -3.04 -17.21
C LEU A 18 4.42 -2.50 -16.11
N GLU A 19 4.73 -1.20 -16.12
CA GLU A 19 5.52 -0.57 -15.06
C GLU A 19 4.69 -0.50 -13.77
N LEU A 20 3.44 -0.03 -13.90
CA LEU A 20 2.47 0.01 -12.81
C LEU A 20 2.20 -1.39 -12.26
N LEU A 21 1.96 -2.37 -13.14
CA LEU A 21 1.76 -3.76 -12.74
C LEU A 21 2.97 -4.28 -11.94
N SER A 22 4.18 -4.04 -12.44
CA SER A 22 5.43 -4.46 -11.79
C SER A 22 5.65 -3.77 -10.44
N LEU A 23 5.28 -2.50 -10.31
CA LEU A 23 5.29 -1.78 -9.04
C LEU A 23 4.34 -2.45 -8.03
N TYR A 24 3.09 -2.68 -8.41
CA TYR A 24 2.11 -3.31 -7.52
C TYR A 24 2.49 -4.74 -7.13
N GLN A 25 3.07 -5.53 -8.04
CA GLN A 25 3.60 -6.85 -7.73
C GLN A 25 4.69 -6.79 -6.65
N ARG A 26 5.64 -5.85 -6.75
CA ARG A 26 6.69 -5.64 -5.73
C ARG A 26 6.09 -5.22 -4.38
N ILE A 27 5.15 -4.29 -4.38
CA ILE A 27 4.46 -3.84 -3.14
C ILE A 27 3.67 -4.99 -2.51
N ALA A 28 2.97 -5.80 -3.31
CA ALA A 28 2.25 -6.97 -2.83
C ALA A 28 3.19 -7.99 -2.18
N VAL A 29 4.37 -8.23 -2.75
CA VAL A 29 5.42 -9.06 -2.15
C VAL A 29 5.87 -8.50 -0.80
N ILE A 30 6.14 -7.20 -0.71
CA ILE A 30 6.54 -6.53 0.55
C ILE A 30 5.45 -6.69 1.62
N ARG A 31 4.18 -6.45 1.27
CA ARG A 31 3.03 -6.66 2.17
C ARG A 31 2.91 -8.12 2.61
N ARG A 32 3.12 -9.09 1.71
CA ARG A 32 3.09 -10.54 2.05
C ARG A 32 4.26 -10.99 2.91
N LYS A 33 5.40 -10.31 2.87
CA LYS A 33 6.56 -10.64 3.72
C LYS A 33 6.50 -9.97 5.10
N SER A 34 5.93 -8.77 5.21
CA SER A 34 5.89 -8.02 6.47
C SER A 34 4.62 -8.27 7.31
N LYS A 35 4.78 -8.82 8.53
CA LYS A 35 3.67 -8.89 9.51
C LYS A 35 3.22 -7.49 9.96
N ALA A 36 4.14 -6.54 10.08
CA ALA A 36 3.83 -5.15 10.42
C ALA A 36 2.88 -4.48 9.43
N LEU A 37 3.09 -4.68 8.13
CA LEU A 37 2.20 -4.11 7.12
C LEU A 37 0.81 -4.78 7.09
N ARG A 38 0.69 -6.03 7.55
CA ARG A 38 -0.58 -6.76 7.57
C ARG A 38 -1.38 -6.54 8.85
N HIS A 39 -0.72 -6.58 10.00
CA HIS A 39 -1.37 -6.63 11.30
C HIS A 39 -0.90 -5.53 12.27
N GLY A 40 0.17 -4.80 11.92
CA GLY A 40 0.69 -3.74 12.78
C GLY A 40 -0.18 -2.50 12.78
N GLY A 41 -0.21 -1.80 13.92
CA GLY A 41 -0.83 -0.48 14.06
C GLY A 41 -0.14 0.56 13.16
N CYS A 42 -0.76 1.72 12.98
CA CYS A 42 -0.21 2.82 12.18
C CYS A 42 0.13 3.99 13.09
N GLN A 43 1.36 4.49 13.01
CA GLN A 43 1.82 5.66 13.75
C GLN A 43 2.33 6.70 12.74
N VAL A 44 1.69 7.86 12.68
CA VAL A 44 2.22 9.00 11.93
C VAL A 44 3.39 9.60 12.71
N VAL A 45 4.53 9.76 12.05
CA VAL A 45 5.77 10.28 12.64
C VAL A 45 5.98 11.73 12.25
N PHE A 46 5.64 12.06 11.00
CA PHE A 46 5.81 13.40 10.45
C PHE A 46 4.79 13.64 9.35
N ALA A 47 4.19 14.82 9.34
CA ALA A 47 3.32 15.30 8.28
C ALA A 47 3.50 16.80 8.12
N ALA A 48 4.11 17.22 7.02
CA ALA A 48 4.27 18.64 6.69
C ALA A 48 4.39 18.83 5.16
N GLY A 49 3.64 19.79 4.63
CA GLY A 49 3.56 20.01 3.18
C GLY A 49 3.19 18.71 2.45
N ASP A 50 4.03 18.33 1.49
CA ASP A 50 3.84 17.14 0.66
C ASP A 50 4.53 15.88 1.20
N VAL A 51 5.03 15.92 2.44
CA VAL A 51 5.78 14.81 3.06
C VAL A 51 4.96 14.16 4.18
N LEU A 52 4.79 12.84 4.06
CA LEU A 52 4.18 11.98 5.08
C LEU A 52 5.13 10.84 5.43
N VAL A 53 5.43 10.69 6.71
CA VAL A 53 6.18 9.55 7.27
C VAL A 53 5.29 8.85 8.29
N PHE A 54 5.09 7.55 8.11
CA PHE A 54 4.37 6.72 9.05
C PHE A 54 5.08 5.37 9.25
N ALA A 55 4.95 4.82 10.44
CA ALA A 55 5.46 3.51 10.80
C ALA A 55 4.30 2.51 10.96
N ARG A 56 4.55 1.27 10.56
CA ARG A 56 3.68 0.13 10.89
C ARG A 56 4.36 -0.71 11.96
N VAL A 57 3.70 -0.89 13.11
CA VAL A 57 4.32 -1.50 14.31
C VAL A 57 3.58 -2.79 14.68
N TRP A 58 4.28 -3.92 14.69
CA TRP A 58 3.73 -5.25 15.04
C TRP A 58 4.57 -5.93 16.10
N GLN A 59 3.92 -6.49 17.13
CA GLN A 59 4.53 -7.20 18.25
C GLN A 59 5.68 -6.43 18.91
N ARG A 60 5.33 -5.28 19.47
CA ARG A 60 6.14 -4.60 20.47
C ARG A 60 5.23 -4.54 21.69
N ASN A 61 5.69 -4.97 22.87
CA ASN A 61 4.97 -4.74 24.12
C ASN A 61 4.74 -3.23 24.27
N ALA A 62 3.61 -2.77 23.76
CA ALA A 62 3.29 -1.37 23.60
C ALA A 62 1.85 -1.17 24.03
N CYS A 63 1.62 -1.34 25.33
CA CYS A 63 0.86 -0.33 26.06
C CYS A 63 1.49 1.03 25.73
N TRP A 64 1.04 1.65 24.65
CA TRP A 64 1.19 3.07 24.38
C TRP A 64 -0.12 3.53 23.73
N TRP A 65 -1.17 3.42 24.52
CA TRP A 65 -2.36 4.24 24.44
C TRP A 65 -2.60 4.76 25.86
N PRO A 66 -2.57 6.08 26.11
CA PRO A 66 -3.33 6.66 27.21
C PRO A 66 -4.83 6.60 26.91
#